data_AF-A0A0D7BC03-F1
#
_entry.id   AF-A0A0D7BC03-F1
#
_cell.length_a   1.000
_cell.length_b   1.000
_cell.length_c   1.000
_cell.angle_alpha   90.00
_cell.angle_beta   90.00
_cell.angle_gamma   90.00
#
_symmetry.space_group_name_H-M   'P 1'
#
loop_
_entity.id
_entity.type
_entity.pdbx_description
1 polymer ?
#
loop_
_entity_poly.entity_id
_entity_poly.type
_entity_poly.pdbx_seq_one_letter_code
_entity_poly.pdbx_strand_id
1 'polypeptide(L)'
;MSQAKSFLTQCGGDAIHALCSHLNVQKIRTPFPSVSYAPSYLDYPVLRDAHIPTHVLVMQTLARHSTAPILLAPVDGDLFTKSFQTDIIPPGPPGTTRPVPFPTSEGLYVSLPVVDAVSVVPHAESFGLLLLFALGFEKDTNMLAYQMLPVAVVDEFPNAAAMAQAMADIPEDVFEHCFRLNMGLWKNVLSLGVNDARIVDMVRTAFNVTAEARRLRMRQ
;
A
#
# COMPACT_ATOMS: atom_id res chain seq x y z
N MET A 1 1.33 22.81 -18.07
CA MET A 1 1.54 21.38 -17.76
C MET A 1 0.35 20.94 -16.93
N SER A 2 -0.48 20.03 -17.46
CA SER A 2 -1.65 19.53 -16.71
C SER A 2 -1.14 18.71 -15.53
N GLN A 3 -1.35 19.20 -14.31
CA GLN A 3 -1.03 18.46 -13.10
C GLN A 3 -1.99 17.27 -13.06
N ALA A 4 -1.49 16.08 -13.42
CA ALA A 4 -2.29 14.87 -13.35
C ALA A 4 -2.84 14.74 -11.93
N LYS A 5 -4.18 14.68 -11.81
CA LYS A 5 -4.84 14.57 -10.50
C LYS A 5 -4.37 13.27 -9.82
N SER A 6 -4.05 13.35 -8.54
CA SER A 6 -3.72 12.17 -7.72
C SER A 6 -4.83 11.11 -7.82
N PHE A 7 -4.44 9.86 -8.08
CA PHE A 7 -5.36 8.71 -8.10
C PHE A 7 -5.89 8.42 -6.70
N LEU A 8 -5.05 8.61 -5.68
CA LEU A 8 -5.45 8.41 -4.30
C LEU A 8 -6.61 9.33 -3.91
N THR A 9 -6.55 10.62 -4.32
CA THR A 9 -7.66 11.56 -4.09
C THR A 9 -8.91 11.19 -4.87
N GLN A 10 -8.77 10.73 -6.12
CA GLN A 10 -9.91 10.30 -6.95
C GLN A 10 -10.63 9.08 -6.37
N CYS A 11 -9.90 8.18 -5.72
CA CYS A 11 -10.43 6.97 -5.08
C CYS A 11 -10.81 7.19 -3.59
N GLY A 12 -10.96 8.44 -3.14
CA GLY A 12 -11.42 8.75 -1.78
C GLY A 12 -10.45 8.30 -0.68
N GLY A 13 -9.14 8.22 -0.98
CA GLY A 13 -8.12 7.74 -0.04
C GLY A 13 -7.95 6.22 0.02
N ASP A 14 -8.71 5.44 -0.77
CA ASP A 14 -8.55 3.98 -0.84
C ASP A 14 -7.37 3.60 -1.74
N ALA A 15 -6.21 3.34 -1.13
CA ALA A 15 -4.98 3.02 -1.85
C ALA A 15 -5.07 1.75 -2.70
N ILE A 16 -5.83 0.73 -2.27
CA ILE A 16 -6.05 -0.49 -3.07
C ILE A 16 -6.89 -0.18 -4.30
N HIS A 17 -7.92 0.65 -4.16
CA HIS A 17 -8.73 1.07 -5.30
C HIS A 17 -7.91 1.92 -6.29
N ALA A 18 -7.04 2.81 -5.78
CA ALA A 18 -6.12 3.58 -6.61
C ALA A 18 -5.14 2.68 -7.38
N LEU A 19 -4.58 1.64 -6.73
CA LEU A 19 -3.73 0.63 -7.38
C LEU A 19 -4.46 -0.10 -8.52
N CYS A 20 -5.65 -0.64 -8.23
CA CYS A 20 -6.46 -1.33 -9.23
C CYS A 20 -6.76 -0.43 -10.43
N SER A 21 -7.15 0.82 -10.18
CA SER A 21 -7.44 1.80 -11.23
C SER A 21 -6.21 2.11 -12.09
N HIS A 22 -5.03 2.23 -11.49
CA HIS A 22 -3.79 2.51 -12.21
C HIS A 22 -3.37 1.34 -13.12
N LEU A 23 -3.61 0.12 -12.65
CA LEU A 23 -3.35 -1.12 -13.39
C LEU A 23 -4.54 -1.54 -14.28
N ASN A 24 -5.49 -0.64 -14.51
CA ASN A 24 -6.67 -0.84 -15.36
C ASN A 24 -7.47 -2.12 -15.06
N VAL A 25 -7.59 -2.46 -13.77
CA VAL A 25 -8.45 -3.55 -13.30
C VAL A 25 -9.44 -3.05 -12.24
N GLN A 26 -10.58 -3.72 -12.11
CA GLN A 26 -11.56 -3.39 -11.09
C GLN A 26 -11.14 -3.98 -9.73
N LYS A 27 -11.33 -3.23 -8.64
CA LYS A 27 -11.15 -3.77 -7.28
C LYS A 27 -12.20 -4.85 -7.01
N ILE A 28 -11.74 -6.08 -6.77
CA ILE A 28 -12.60 -7.20 -6.38
C ILE A 28 -12.64 -7.37 -4.86
N ARG A 29 -13.66 -8.08 -4.37
CA ARG A 29 -13.72 -8.55 -2.98
C ARG A 29 -13.01 -9.89 -2.87
N THR A 30 -12.44 -10.17 -1.71
CA THR A 30 -11.79 -11.46 -1.44
C THR A 30 -12.81 -12.60 -1.57
N PRO A 31 -12.63 -13.53 -2.51
CA PRO A 31 -13.60 -14.60 -2.76
C PRO A 31 -13.40 -15.82 -1.85
N PHE A 32 -12.47 -15.76 -0.90
CA PHE A 32 -12.09 -16.86 -0.02
C PHE A 32 -12.00 -16.41 1.45
N PRO A 33 -12.21 -17.33 2.41
CA PRO A 33 -12.34 -16.98 3.82
C PRO A 33 -11.00 -16.81 4.56
N SER A 34 -9.91 -17.41 4.07
CA SER A 34 -8.57 -17.27 4.66
C SER A 34 -7.50 -17.36 3.57
N VAL A 35 -6.30 -16.83 3.85
CA VAL A 35 -5.19 -16.86 2.87
C VAL A 35 -4.77 -18.30 2.52
N SER A 36 -4.95 -19.26 3.42
CA SER A 36 -4.72 -20.69 3.16
C SER A 36 -5.66 -21.29 2.10
N TYR A 37 -6.79 -20.63 1.82
CA TYR A 37 -7.74 -21.01 0.78
C TYR A 37 -7.61 -20.12 -0.47
N ALA A 38 -6.57 -19.30 -0.57
CA ALA A 38 -6.34 -18.51 -1.77
C ALA A 38 -6.11 -19.46 -2.96
N PRO A 39 -6.81 -19.26 -4.10
CA PRO A 39 -6.55 -20.03 -5.31
C PRO A 39 -5.19 -19.65 -5.89
N SER A 40 -4.62 -20.48 -6.76
CA SER A 40 -3.37 -20.14 -7.46
C SER A 40 -3.51 -18.99 -8.46
N TYR A 41 -4.73 -18.71 -8.91
CA TYR A 41 -5.04 -17.63 -9.84
C TYR A 41 -6.32 -16.89 -9.41
N LEU A 42 -6.36 -15.58 -9.67
CA LEU A 42 -7.56 -14.76 -9.50
C LEU A 42 -7.88 -13.99 -10.77
N ASP A 43 -9.15 -13.98 -11.13
CA ASP A 43 -9.65 -13.24 -12.26
C ASP A 43 -10.06 -11.82 -11.85
N TYR A 44 -9.55 -10.84 -12.59
CA TYR A 44 -9.86 -9.42 -12.41
C TYR A 44 -10.62 -8.89 -13.63
N PRO A 45 -11.74 -8.17 -13.45
CA PRO A 45 -12.36 -7.43 -14.53
C PRO A 45 -11.41 -6.33 -15.02
N VAL A 46 -11.21 -6.25 -16.33
CA VAL A 46 -10.32 -5.28 -16.97
C VAL A 46 -11.12 -4.03 -17.33
N LEU A 47 -10.60 -2.87 -16.92
CA LEU A 47 -11.17 -1.56 -17.26
C LEU A 47 -10.71 -1.10 -18.64
N ARG A 48 -9.44 -1.33 -18.97
CA ARG A 48 -8.79 -0.98 -20.24
C ARG A 48 -7.66 -1.96 -20.53
N ASP A 49 -7.49 -2.32 -21.79
CA ASP A 49 -6.37 -3.16 -22.24
C ASP A 49 -5.07 -2.34 -22.35
N ALA A 50 -4.56 -1.90 -21.19
CA ALA A 50 -3.31 -1.18 -21.04
C ALA A 50 -2.80 -1.35 -19.61
N HIS A 51 -1.48 -1.41 -19.38
CA HIS A 51 -0.88 -1.51 -18.04
C HIS A 51 -1.47 -2.63 -17.16
N ILE A 52 -1.79 -3.77 -17.77
CA ILE A 52 -2.36 -4.93 -17.10
C ILE A 52 -1.38 -5.45 -16.02
N PRO A 53 -1.85 -5.73 -14.79
CA PRO A 53 -1.01 -6.28 -13.74
C PRO A 53 -0.55 -7.69 -14.12
N THR A 54 0.52 -8.13 -13.47
CA THR A 54 1.11 -9.45 -13.74
C THR A 54 0.83 -10.45 -12.64
N HIS A 55 0.61 -9.98 -11.42
CA HIS A 55 0.46 -10.79 -10.22
C HIS A 55 -0.55 -10.12 -9.29
N VAL A 56 -1.05 -10.89 -8.33
CA VAL A 56 -1.83 -10.36 -7.21
C VAL A 56 -1.20 -10.79 -5.89
N LEU A 57 -0.99 -9.81 -5.03
CA LEU A 57 -0.56 -10.03 -3.65
C LEU A 57 -1.80 -10.24 -2.79
N VAL A 58 -1.80 -11.33 -2.03
CA VAL A 58 -2.81 -11.61 -0.99
C VAL A 58 -2.17 -11.28 0.34
N MET A 59 -2.76 -10.36 1.10
CA MET A 59 -2.15 -9.82 2.30
C MET A 59 -3.09 -9.94 3.49
N GLN A 60 -2.58 -10.48 4.58
CA GLN A 60 -3.23 -10.47 5.89
C GLN A 60 -2.26 -9.94 6.95
N THR A 61 -2.76 -9.12 7.86
CA THR A 61 -1.95 -8.60 8.97
C THR A 61 -1.60 -9.73 9.94
N LEU A 62 -0.31 -9.85 10.29
CA LEU A 62 0.16 -10.76 11.34
C LEU A 62 -0.36 -10.32 12.72
N ALA A 63 -1.51 -10.83 13.15
CA ALA A 63 -1.97 -10.67 14.52
C ALA A 63 -2.55 -11.97 15.07
N ARG A 64 -2.10 -12.36 16.27
CA ARG A 64 -2.36 -13.66 16.92
C ARG A 64 -3.85 -13.99 17.13
N HIS A 65 -4.76 -13.01 16.97
CA HIS A 65 -6.20 -13.14 17.15
C HIS A 65 -7.01 -12.34 16.10
N SER A 66 -6.47 -12.11 14.92
CA SER A 66 -7.01 -11.09 14.01
C SER A 66 -8.16 -11.56 13.13
N THR A 67 -9.28 -10.82 13.18
CA THR A 67 -10.33 -10.79 12.15
C THR A 67 -10.00 -9.78 11.02
N ALA A 68 -8.74 -9.34 10.91
CA ALA A 68 -8.35 -8.35 9.91
C ALA A 68 -8.72 -8.82 8.49
N PRO A 69 -9.25 -7.91 7.65
CA PRO A 69 -9.64 -8.25 6.31
C PRO A 69 -8.43 -8.67 5.49
N ILE A 70 -8.63 -9.66 4.63
CA ILE A 70 -7.67 -10.01 3.58
C ILE A 70 -7.76 -8.93 2.51
N LEU A 71 -6.60 -8.39 2.13
CA LEU A 71 -6.50 -7.41 1.07
C LEU A 71 -5.84 -8.04 -0.15
N LEU A 72 -6.38 -7.70 -1.33
CA LEU A 72 -5.86 -8.12 -2.62
C LEU A 72 -5.28 -6.89 -3.32
N ALA A 73 -4.00 -6.92 -3.66
CA ALA A 73 -3.33 -5.85 -4.39
C ALA A 73 -2.76 -6.37 -5.71
N PRO A 74 -3.30 -5.95 -6.87
CA PRO A 74 -2.67 -6.25 -8.14
C PRO A 74 -1.35 -5.49 -8.24
N VAL A 75 -0.34 -6.12 -8.84
CA VAL A 75 0.99 -5.53 -9.03
C VAL A 75 1.58 -5.89 -10.39
N ASP A 76 2.43 -4.99 -10.88
CA ASP A 76 3.37 -5.27 -11.96
C ASP A 76 4.65 -5.81 -11.32
N GLY A 77 5.02 -7.05 -11.64
CA GLY A 77 6.12 -7.78 -11.05
C GLY A 77 7.46 -7.14 -11.37
N ASP A 78 7.62 -6.59 -12.58
CA ASP A 78 8.85 -5.91 -12.98
C ASP A 78 9.05 -4.63 -12.15
N LEU A 79 7.97 -3.86 -11.95
CA LEU A 79 8.00 -2.67 -11.11
C LEU A 79 8.24 -3.05 -9.64
N PHE A 80 7.63 -4.12 -9.16
CA PHE A 80 7.81 -4.59 -7.79
C PHE A 80 9.27 -4.97 -7.52
N THR A 81 9.85 -5.85 -8.33
CA THR A 81 11.25 -6.29 -8.17
C THR A 81 12.24 -5.13 -8.29
N LYS A 82 11.90 -4.09 -9.07
CA LYS A 82 12.70 -2.87 -9.13
C LYS A 82 12.59 -2.01 -7.87
N SER A 83 11.41 -1.95 -7.26
CA SER A 83 11.09 -1.04 -6.15
C SER A 83 11.40 -1.60 -4.76
N PHE A 84 11.53 -2.92 -4.63
CA PHE A 84 11.77 -3.61 -3.37
C PHE A 84 13.01 -4.53 -3.45
N GLN A 85 13.63 -4.81 -2.31
CA GLN A 85 14.81 -5.69 -2.21
C GLN A 85 14.43 -7.16 -2.01
N THR A 86 13.15 -7.48 -2.02
CA THR A 86 12.65 -8.83 -1.79
C THR A 86 12.31 -9.54 -3.09
N ASP A 87 12.74 -10.78 -3.20
CA ASP A 87 12.43 -11.67 -4.33
C ASP A 87 11.23 -12.58 -3.99
N ILE A 88 10.07 -11.94 -3.76
CA ILE A 88 8.83 -12.65 -3.37
C ILE A 88 7.94 -12.93 -4.57
N ILE A 89 8.08 -12.17 -5.65
CA ILE A 89 7.32 -12.39 -6.88
C ILE A 89 8.18 -13.27 -7.79
N PRO A 90 7.74 -14.51 -8.07
CA PRO A 90 8.51 -15.38 -8.94
C PRO A 90 8.65 -14.75 -10.33
N PRO A 91 9.80 -14.90 -10.99
CA PRO A 91 9.96 -14.41 -12.35
C PRO A 91 8.95 -15.11 -13.27
N GLY A 92 8.37 -14.34 -14.20
CA GLY A 92 7.52 -14.90 -15.24
C GLY A 92 8.27 -15.98 -16.03
N PRO A 93 7.57 -17.04 -16.52
CA PRO A 93 8.23 -18.08 -17.30
C PRO A 93 8.93 -17.50 -18.55
N PRO A 94 10.08 -18.05 -18.98
CA PRO A 94 10.80 -17.55 -20.14
C PRO A 94 9.91 -17.51 -21.39
N GLY A 95 9.84 -16.35 -22.05
CA GLY A 95 9.05 -16.17 -23.26
C GLY A 95 7.56 -15.87 -23.05
N THR A 96 7.09 -15.72 -21.81
CA THR A 96 5.71 -15.28 -21.57
C THR A 96 5.54 -13.79 -21.84
N THR A 97 4.61 -13.45 -22.71
CA THR A 97 4.05 -12.11 -22.79
C THR A 97 3.24 -11.82 -21.50
N ARG A 98 3.11 -10.54 -21.14
CA ARG A 98 2.23 -10.11 -20.03
C ARG A 98 0.84 -10.75 -20.13
N PRO A 99 0.12 -10.94 -19.00
CA PRO A 99 -1.21 -11.53 -19.03
C PRO A 99 -2.11 -10.85 -20.06
N VAL A 100 -2.72 -11.65 -20.94
CA VAL A 100 -3.57 -11.17 -22.02
C VAL A 100 -5.02 -11.22 -21.57
N PRO A 101 -5.75 -10.10 -21.62
CA PRO A 101 -7.16 -10.12 -21.29
C PRO A 101 -7.97 -11.05 -22.22
N PHE A 102 -8.95 -11.75 -21.66
CA PHE A 102 -9.83 -12.66 -22.38
C PHE A 102 -11.31 -12.27 -22.19
N PRO A 103 -12.14 -12.43 -23.23
CA PRO A 103 -13.56 -12.11 -23.13
C PRO A 103 -14.34 -13.18 -22.36
N THR A 104 -15.30 -12.75 -21.55
CA THR A 104 -16.31 -13.58 -20.88
C THR A 104 -17.71 -13.04 -21.18
N SER A 105 -18.76 -13.73 -20.72
CA SER A 105 -20.13 -13.22 -20.81
C SER A 105 -20.37 -11.94 -19.99
N GLU A 106 -19.49 -11.63 -19.05
CA GLU A 106 -19.63 -10.49 -18.12
C GLU A 106 -18.71 -9.32 -18.48
N GLY A 107 -17.76 -9.50 -19.41
CA GLY A 107 -16.83 -8.46 -19.82
C GLY A 107 -15.46 -9.00 -20.20
N LEU A 108 -14.46 -8.14 -20.14
CA LEU A 108 -13.07 -8.50 -20.38
C LEU A 108 -12.39 -8.80 -19.03
N TYR A 109 -11.71 -9.93 -18.91
CA TYR A 109 -11.07 -10.37 -17.66
C TYR A 109 -9.61 -10.69 -17.89
N VAL A 110 -8.82 -10.65 -16.82
CA VAL A 110 -7.43 -11.14 -16.81
C VAL A 110 -7.23 -12.07 -15.63
N SER A 111 -6.59 -13.21 -15.87
CA SER A 111 -6.26 -14.19 -14.82
C SER A 111 -4.83 -13.94 -14.34
N LEU A 112 -4.68 -13.70 -13.04
CA LEU A 112 -3.41 -13.31 -12.42
C LEU A 112 -2.96 -14.37 -11.43
N PRO A 113 -1.70 -14.84 -11.49
CA PRO A 113 -1.15 -15.72 -10.47
C PRO A 113 -1.12 -15.02 -9.11
N VAL A 114 -1.54 -15.76 -8.08
CA VAL A 114 -1.49 -15.36 -6.68
C VAL A 114 -0.09 -15.61 -6.12
N VAL A 115 0.47 -14.63 -5.42
CA VAL A 115 1.79 -14.74 -4.80
C VAL A 115 1.65 -15.17 -3.34
N ASP A 116 1.95 -16.45 -3.07
CA ASP A 116 1.81 -17.06 -1.74
C ASP A 116 2.80 -16.52 -0.69
N ALA A 117 3.98 -16.07 -1.15
CA ALA A 117 5.08 -15.62 -0.28
C ALA A 117 4.75 -14.35 0.54
N VAL A 118 3.72 -13.59 0.14
CA VAL A 118 3.35 -12.30 0.78
C VAL A 118 2.06 -12.42 1.61
N SER A 119 1.60 -13.66 1.83
CA SER A 119 0.37 -13.98 2.57
C SER A 119 0.24 -13.29 3.91
N VAL A 120 1.36 -13.04 4.59
CA VAL A 120 1.40 -12.44 5.92
C VAL A 120 2.35 -11.24 5.94
N VAL A 121 1.79 -10.06 6.18
CA VAL A 121 2.53 -8.80 6.23
C VAL A 121 2.42 -8.14 7.61
N PRO A 122 3.38 -7.29 8.00
CA PRO A 122 3.31 -6.60 9.29
C PRO A 122 2.05 -5.76 9.49
N HIS A 123 1.55 -5.12 8.43
CA HIS A 123 0.31 -4.34 8.47
C HIS A 123 -0.32 -4.23 7.07
N ALA A 124 -1.41 -4.97 6.81
CA ALA A 124 -2.01 -5.05 5.47
C ALA A 124 -2.63 -3.71 5.02
N GLU A 125 -3.32 -3.00 5.91
CA GLU A 125 -4.04 -1.75 5.56
C GLU A 125 -3.10 -0.67 5.00
N SER A 126 -1.87 -0.59 5.51
CA SER A 126 -0.88 0.38 5.04
C SER A 126 -0.07 -0.09 3.84
N PHE A 127 -0.15 -1.38 3.51
CA PHE A 127 0.66 -1.97 2.45
C PHE A 127 0.26 -1.43 1.07
N GLY A 128 -1.05 -1.26 0.83
CA GLY A 128 -1.55 -0.66 -0.41
C GLY A 128 -1.03 0.76 -0.64
N LEU A 129 -0.97 1.57 0.43
CA LEU A 129 -0.40 2.90 0.36
C LEU A 129 1.10 2.84 0.02
N LEU A 130 1.85 1.95 0.66
CA LEU A 130 3.27 1.77 0.37
C LEU A 130 3.50 1.35 -1.09
N LEU A 131 2.73 0.40 -1.61
CA LEU A 131 2.80 -0.05 -3.01
C LEU A 131 2.55 1.11 -3.99
N LEU A 132 1.52 1.93 -3.74
CA LEU A 132 1.16 3.04 -4.62
C LEU A 132 2.34 4.00 -4.85
N PHE A 133 3.04 4.35 -3.78
CA PHE A 133 4.21 5.24 -3.85
C PHE A 133 5.46 4.51 -4.33
N ALA A 134 5.77 3.33 -3.80
CA ALA A 134 7.00 2.60 -4.11
C ALA A 134 7.04 2.14 -5.58
N LEU A 135 5.91 1.76 -6.17
CA LEU A 135 5.82 1.40 -7.60
C LEU A 135 5.81 2.64 -8.51
N GLY A 136 5.77 3.85 -7.95
CA GLY A 136 5.81 5.12 -8.70
C GLY A 136 4.49 5.52 -9.34
N PHE A 137 3.37 4.90 -8.92
CA PHE A 137 2.02 5.26 -9.37
C PHE A 137 1.54 6.56 -8.73
N GLU A 138 1.98 6.82 -7.49
CA GLU A 138 1.98 8.17 -6.93
C GLU A 138 3.37 8.74 -6.73
N LYS A 139 3.55 9.97 -7.23
CA LYS A 139 4.84 10.65 -7.28
C LYS A 139 4.93 11.83 -6.32
N ASP A 140 3.79 12.34 -5.86
CA ASP A 140 3.75 13.47 -4.95
C ASP A 140 3.95 13.00 -3.50
N THR A 141 5.20 13.04 -3.03
CA THR A 141 5.54 12.64 -1.66
C THR A 141 4.85 13.46 -0.58
N ASN A 142 4.35 14.67 -0.90
CA ASN A 142 3.56 15.44 0.07
C ASN A 142 2.23 14.75 0.35
N MET A 143 1.63 14.09 -0.66
CA MET A 143 0.44 13.27 -0.46
C MET A 143 0.70 12.13 0.52
N LEU A 144 1.88 11.50 0.48
CA LEU A 144 2.25 10.49 1.47
C LEU A 144 2.30 11.08 2.89
N ALA A 145 2.89 12.27 3.05
CA ALA A 145 2.91 12.97 4.33
C ALA A 145 1.49 13.24 4.86
N TYR A 146 0.58 13.74 4.01
CA TYR A 146 -0.80 14.03 4.37
C TYR A 146 -1.65 12.79 4.70
N GLN A 147 -1.28 11.61 4.20
CA GLN A 147 -1.91 10.35 4.62
C GLN A 147 -1.40 9.87 5.99
N MET A 148 -0.18 10.25 6.37
CA MET A 148 0.49 9.77 7.58
C MET A 148 0.30 10.70 8.78
N LEU A 149 0.17 12.00 8.53
CA LEU A 149 0.19 13.04 9.54
C LEU A 149 -0.99 14.00 9.37
N PRO A 150 -1.66 14.41 10.47
CA PRO A 150 -2.65 15.48 10.42
C PRO A 150 -2.04 16.77 9.88
N VAL A 151 -2.86 17.60 9.22
CA VAL A 151 -2.42 18.88 8.62
C VAL A 151 -1.71 19.77 9.65
N ALA A 152 -2.27 19.88 10.85
CA ALA A 152 -1.67 20.66 11.94
C ALA A 152 -0.25 20.20 12.33
N VAL A 153 0.07 18.92 12.13
CA VAL A 153 1.42 18.38 12.37
C VAL A 153 2.34 18.67 11.18
N VAL A 154 1.82 18.65 9.97
CA VAL A 154 2.59 18.97 8.75
C VAL A 154 2.96 20.45 8.71
N ASP A 155 2.10 21.35 9.21
CA ASP A 155 2.34 22.80 9.25
C ASP A 155 3.56 23.19 10.11
N GLU A 156 3.95 22.34 11.06
CA GLU A 156 5.13 22.54 11.92
C GLU A 156 6.45 22.09 11.27
N PHE A 157 6.40 21.56 10.05
CA PHE A 157 7.60 21.12 9.32
C PHE A 157 8.53 22.32 9.02
N PRO A 158 9.87 22.18 9.15
CA PRO A 158 10.64 20.97 9.46
C PRO A 158 10.99 20.77 10.95
N ASN A 159 10.33 21.48 11.88
CA ASN A 159 10.68 21.41 13.30
C ASN A 159 10.10 20.14 13.96
N ALA A 160 10.88 19.05 13.96
CA ALA A 160 10.44 17.76 14.49
C ALA A 160 9.92 17.79 15.94
N ALA A 161 10.45 18.69 16.79
CA ALA A 161 9.97 18.85 18.16
C ALA A 161 8.58 19.49 18.20
N ALA A 162 8.36 20.54 17.40
CA ALA A 162 7.04 21.16 17.26
C ALA A 162 6.02 20.20 16.62
N MET A 163 6.42 19.44 15.59
CA MET A 163 5.59 18.40 14.99
C MET A 163 5.18 17.33 16.03
N ALA A 164 6.13 16.86 16.85
CA ALA A 164 5.84 15.86 17.89
C ALA A 164 4.91 16.41 18.99
N GLN A 165 5.05 17.67 19.37
CA GLN A 165 4.13 18.33 20.31
C GLN A 165 2.74 18.49 19.70
N ALA A 166 2.62 19.02 18.48
CA ALA A 166 1.34 19.12 17.77
C ALA A 166 0.65 17.75 17.63
N MET A 167 1.43 16.71 17.32
CA MET A 167 0.96 15.33 17.25
C MET A 167 0.56 14.78 18.63
N ALA A 168 1.21 15.21 19.72
CA ALA A 168 0.83 14.83 21.07
C ALA A 168 -0.49 15.48 21.50
N ASP A 169 -0.86 16.63 20.95
CA ASP A 169 -2.04 17.40 21.37
C ASP A 169 -3.34 17.06 20.60
N ILE A 170 -3.28 16.24 19.54
CA ILE A 170 -4.48 15.82 18.79
C ILE A 170 -5.40 14.88 19.60
N PRO A 171 -6.68 14.66 19.20
CA PRO A 171 -7.54 13.68 19.86
C PRO A 171 -6.97 12.25 19.89
N GLU A 172 -7.26 11.49 20.95
CA GLU A 172 -6.72 10.13 21.18
C GLU A 172 -7.05 9.14 20.06
N ASP A 173 -8.27 9.16 19.55
CA ASP A 173 -8.72 8.31 18.45
C ASP A 173 -7.96 8.59 17.15
N VAL A 174 -7.75 9.87 16.83
CA VAL A 174 -6.96 10.29 15.66
C VAL A 174 -5.49 9.90 15.85
N PHE A 175 -4.95 10.10 17.04
CA PHE A 175 -3.58 9.73 17.36
C PHE A 175 -3.34 8.23 17.21
N GLU A 176 -4.18 7.38 17.81
CA GLU A 176 -4.04 5.93 17.74
C GLU A 176 -4.17 5.42 16.29
N HIS A 177 -5.05 6.04 15.50
CA HIS A 177 -5.14 5.75 14.07
C HIS A 177 -3.82 6.04 13.34
N CYS A 178 -3.29 7.26 13.47
CA CYS A 178 -2.03 7.67 12.85
C CYS A 178 -0.84 6.85 13.38
N PHE A 179 -0.79 6.57 14.69
CA PHE A 179 0.25 5.75 15.30
C PHE A 179 0.27 4.35 14.72
N ARG A 180 -0.89 3.69 14.62
CA ARG A 180 -1.01 2.37 14.01
C ARG A 180 -0.60 2.39 12.54
N LEU A 181 -1.07 3.37 11.78
CA LEU A 181 -0.73 3.51 10.35
C LEU A 181 0.77 3.71 10.14
N ASN A 182 1.38 4.66 10.85
CA ASN A 182 2.79 5.03 10.69
C ASN A 182 3.71 3.91 11.16
N MET A 183 3.37 3.24 12.27
CA MET A 183 4.07 2.04 12.72
C MET A 183 3.94 0.90 11.70
N GLY A 184 2.75 0.71 11.13
CA GLY A 184 2.50 -0.30 10.11
C GLY A 184 3.29 -0.05 8.83
N LEU A 185 3.28 1.18 8.31
CA LEU A 185 4.11 1.61 7.17
C LEU A 185 5.59 1.37 7.44
N TRP A 186 6.09 1.80 8.59
CA TRP A 186 7.51 1.63 8.92
C TRP A 186 7.92 0.15 8.96
N LYS A 187 7.10 -0.71 9.57
CA LYS A 187 7.35 -2.16 9.57
C LYS A 187 7.34 -2.75 8.16
N ASN A 188 6.40 -2.34 7.31
CA ASN A 188 6.36 -2.79 5.92
C ASN A 188 7.59 -2.33 5.13
N VAL A 189 8.02 -1.08 5.31
CA VAL A 189 9.24 -0.53 4.68
C VAL A 189 10.46 -1.38 5.05
N LEU A 190 10.62 -1.70 6.35
CA LEU A 190 11.73 -2.54 6.83
C LEU A 190 11.63 -3.98 6.33
N SER A 191 10.41 -4.53 6.25
CA SER A 191 10.19 -5.92 5.82
C SER A 191 10.44 -6.15 4.33
N LEU A 192 10.15 -5.16 3.48
CA LEU A 192 10.28 -5.29 2.02
C LEU A 192 11.59 -4.71 1.48
N GLY A 193 12.27 -3.86 2.25
CA GLY A 193 13.45 -3.12 1.77
C GLY A 193 13.10 -2.23 0.59
N VAL A 194 12.41 -1.12 0.84
CA VAL A 194 12.02 -0.16 -0.21
C VAL A 194 13.26 0.55 -0.76
N ASN A 195 13.40 0.60 -2.09
CA ASN A 195 14.57 1.19 -2.75
C ASN A 195 14.52 2.73 -2.87
N ASP A 196 13.34 3.36 -2.94
CA ASP A 196 13.24 4.83 -3.03
C ASP A 196 13.52 5.47 -1.66
N ALA A 197 14.71 6.06 -1.52
CA ALA A 197 15.16 6.73 -0.30
C ALA A 197 14.21 7.85 0.17
N ARG A 198 13.53 8.56 -0.74
CA ARG A 198 12.61 9.64 -0.36
C ARG A 198 11.38 9.10 0.35
N ILE A 199 10.86 7.95 -0.10
CA ILE A 199 9.74 7.27 0.55
C ILE A 199 10.18 6.77 1.93
N VAL A 200 11.35 6.13 2.02
CA VAL A 200 11.91 5.64 3.28
C VAL A 200 12.10 6.78 4.27
N ASP A 201 12.68 7.90 3.85
CA ASP A 201 12.95 9.07 4.69
C ASP A 201 11.66 9.73 5.18
N MET A 202 10.65 9.85 4.31
CA MET A 202 9.33 10.39 4.68
C MET A 202 8.66 9.50 5.74
N VAL A 203 8.58 8.19 5.48
CA VAL A 203 7.95 7.24 6.42
C VAL A 203 8.68 7.22 7.76
N ARG A 204 10.02 7.24 7.73
CA ARG A 204 10.86 7.30 8.94
C ARG A 204 10.61 8.58 9.74
N THR A 205 10.50 9.72 9.06
CA THR A 205 10.25 11.02 9.71
C THR A 205 8.90 11.01 10.42
N ALA A 206 7.83 10.64 9.71
CA ALA A 206 6.50 10.55 10.30
C ALA A 206 6.44 9.53 11.46
N PHE A 207 7.07 8.36 11.31
CA PHE A 207 7.19 7.39 12.39
C PHE A 207 7.90 7.97 13.63
N ASN A 208 9.03 8.66 13.45
CA ASN A 208 9.78 9.25 14.57
C ASN A 208 8.98 10.34 15.28
N VAL A 209 8.30 11.23 14.53
CA VAL A 209 7.40 12.26 15.08
C VAL A 209 6.31 11.61 15.92
N THR A 210 5.61 10.60 15.37
CA THR A 210 4.53 9.91 16.07
C THR A 210 5.02 9.10 17.28
N ALA A 211 6.22 8.51 17.21
CA ALA A 211 6.83 7.80 18.33
C ALA A 211 7.23 8.74 19.48
N GLU A 212 7.77 9.92 19.17
CA GLU A 212 8.10 10.92 20.18
C GLU A 212 6.84 11.53 20.80
N ALA A 213 5.83 11.83 20.00
CA ALA A 213 4.52 12.27 20.48
C ALA A 213 3.91 11.28 21.49
N ARG A 214 4.03 9.97 21.23
CA ARG A 214 3.60 8.93 22.19
C ARG A 214 4.33 9.03 23.53
N ARG A 215 5.64 9.29 23.51
CA ARG A 215 6.44 9.47 24.74
C ARG A 215 6.02 10.71 25.50
N LEU A 216 5.72 11.81 24.80
CA LEU A 216 5.22 13.04 25.42
C LEU A 216 3.88 12.79 26.14
N ARG A 217 2.94 12.09 25.50
CA ARG A 217 1.65 11.71 26.12
C ARG A 217 1.80 10.86 27.37
N MET A 218 2.77 9.94 27.39
CA MET A 218 3.01 9.10 28.57
C MET A 218 3.65 9.84 29.76
N ARG A 219 4.16 11.05 29.54
CA ARG A 219 4.79 11.88 30.58
C ARG A 219 3.84 12.93 31.17
N GLN A 220 2.69 13.15 30.53
CA GLN A 220 1.62 14.03 31.01
C GLN A 220 0.68 13.25 31.92
#